data_AF-A0AA97IIB3-F1
#
_entry.id   AF-A0AA97IIB3-F1
#
_cell.length_a   1.000
_cell.length_b   1.000
_cell.length_c   1.000
_cell.angle_alpha   90.00
_cell.angle_beta   90.00
_cell.angle_gamma   90.00
#
_symmetry.space_group_name_H-M   'P 1'
#
loop_
_entity.id
_entity.type
_entity.pdbx_description
1 polymer ?
#
loop_
_entity_poly.entity_id
_entity_poly.type
_entity_poly.pdbx_seq_one_letter_code
_entity_poly.pdbx_strand_id
1 'polypeptide(L)' 'MEAIRDSGKESVRFKLMGAIRTARDAAGHLKIATELVRQERIDRNHYRLGASNLLGSLLVAIGFKEQEEN' A
#
# COMPACT_ATOMS: atom_id res chain seq x y z
N MET A 1 -11.87 6.13 0.48
CA MET A 1 -11.55 5.94 -0.96
C MET A 1 -12.73 6.24 -1.86
N GLU A 2 -13.96 6.17 -1.35
CA GLU A 2 -15.19 6.49 -2.09
C GLU A 2 -15.16 7.90 -2.69
N ALA A 3 -14.71 8.91 -1.93
CA ALA A 3 -14.54 10.27 -2.47
C ALA A 3 -13.64 10.37 -3.72
N ILE A 4 -12.66 9.47 -3.91
CA ILE A 4 -11.81 9.46 -5.12
C ILE A 4 -12.62 8.92 -6.29
N ARG A 5 -13.33 7.81 -6.10
CA ARG A 5 -14.25 7.23 -7.09
C ARG A 5 -15.34 8.21 -7.46
N ASP A 6 -15.99 8.80 -6.47
CA ASP A 6 -17.13 9.70 -6.63
C ASP A 6 -16.71 11.04 -7.28
N SER A 7 -15.43 11.42 -7.16
CA SER A 7 -14.91 12.59 -7.85
C SER A 7 -14.84 12.45 -9.38
N GLY A 8 -14.81 11.21 -9.90
CA GLY A 8 -14.65 10.93 -11.34
C GLY A 8 -13.33 11.41 -11.95
N LYS A 9 -12.36 11.87 -11.14
CA LYS A 9 -11.10 12.46 -11.60
C LYS A 9 -9.98 11.44 -11.64
N GLU A 10 -9.53 11.12 -12.85
CA GLU A 10 -8.41 10.19 -13.07
C GLU A 10 -7.05 10.70 -12.57
N SER A 11 -6.89 12.01 -12.33
CA SER A 11 -5.62 12.59 -11.87
C SER A 11 -5.40 12.50 -10.36
N VAL A 12 -6.40 12.08 -9.59
CA VAL A 12 -6.32 12.02 -8.12
C VAL A 12 -5.46 10.84 -7.70
N ARG A 13 -4.50 11.13 -6.82
CA ARG A 13 -3.56 10.15 -6.27
C ARG A 13 -3.88 9.89 -4.81
N PHE A 14 -3.76 8.64 -4.38
CA PHE A 14 -3.89 8.23 -3.01
C PHE A 14 -2.53 7.90 -2.41
N LYS A 15 -2.24 8.46 -1.24
CA LYS A 15 -1.09 8.08 -0.43
C LYS A 15 -1.60 7.70 0.95
N LEU A 16 -1.35 6.46 1.32
CA LEU A 16 -1.60 5.98 2.66
C LEU A 16 -0.40 6.28 3.55
N MET A 17 -0.64 6.83 4.73
CA MET A 17 0.39 7.14 5.71
C MET A 17 -0.10 6.72 7.10
N GLY A 18 0.80 6.15 7.90
CA GLY A 18 0.53 5.75 9.28
C GLY A 18 0.55 4.23 9.49
N ALA A 19 1.32 3.79 10.48
CA ALA A 19 1.36 2.45 11.09
C ALA A 19 1.44 1.19 10.20
N ILE A 20 1.66 1.28 8.90
CA ILE A 20 1.96 0.12 8.06
C ILE A 20 3.41 -0.30 8.31
N ARG A 21 3.60 -1.36 9.09
CA ARG A 21 4.93 -1.81 9.50
C ARG A 21 5.30 -3.13 8.87
N THR A 22 4.30 -3.97 8.58
CA THR A 22 4.51 -5.32 8.10
C THR A 22 3.97 -5.52 6.67
N ALA A 23 4.50 -6.54 5.98
CA ALA A 23 3.96 -7.01 4.71
C ALA A 23 2.47 -7.37 4.82
N ARG A 24 2.03 -7.89 5.97
CA ARG A 24 0.62 -8.22 6.24
C ARG A 24 -0.26 -6.98 6.33
N ASP A 25 0.20 -5.92 6.99
CA ASP A 25 -0.51 -4.64 7.05
C ASP A 25 -0.68 -4.06 5.65
N ALA A 26 0.39 -4.08 4.86
CA ALA A 26 0.38 -3.60 3.48
C ALA A 26 -0.58 -4.41 2.61
N ALA A 27 -0.60 -5.74 2.73
CA ALA A 27 -1.51 -6.61 1.98
C ALA A 27 -2.98 -6.35 2.33
N GLY A 28 -3.31 -6.21 3.62
CA GLY A 28 -4.67 -5.86 4.05
C GLY A 28 -5.14 -4.54 3.46
N HIS A 29 -4.25 -3.55 3.44
CA HIS A 29 -4.58 -2.25 2.85
C HIS A 29 -4.73 -2.27 1.34
N LEU A 30 -3.87 -3.02 0.63
CA LEU A 30 -3.99 -3.21 -0.82
C LEU A 30 -5.28 -3.94 -1.19
N LYS A 31 -5.72 -4.90 -0.38
CA LYS A 31 -7.01 -5.58 -0.59
C LYS A 31 -8.17 -4.58 -0.54
N ILE A 32 -8.25 -3.79 0.54
CA ILE A 32 -9.27 -2.75 0.70
C ILE A 32 -9.18 -1.73 -0.45
N ALA A 33 -7.96 -1.35 -0.84
CA ALA A 33 -7.73 -0.42 -1.94
C ALA A 33 -8.28 -0.95 -3.26
N THR A 34 -8.07 -2.23 -3.55
CA THR A 34 -8.53 -2.89 -4.79
C THR A 34 -10.05 -3.10 -4.81
N GLU A 35 -10.67 -3.30 -3.65
CA GLU A 35 -12.13 -3.42 -3.53
C GLU A 35 -12.83 -2.07 -3.69
N LEU A 36 -12.23 -0.98 -3.18
CA LEU A 36 -12.83 0.36 -3.18
C LEU A 36 -12.48 1.19 -4.42
N VAL A 37 -11.29 0.95 -4.99
CA VAL A 37 -10.73 1.63 -6.15
C VAL A 37 -10.41 0.57 -7.18
N ARG A 38 -10.83 0.80 -8.42
CA ARG A 38 -10.61 -0.16 -9.51
C ARG A 38 -9.13 -0.58 -9.59
N GLN A 39 -8.89 -1.87 -9.83
CA GLN A 39 -7.57 -2.50 -9.74
C GLN A 39 -6.50 -1.81 -10.61
N GLU A 40 -6.89 -1.26 -11.76
CA GLU A 40 -6.02 -0.51 -12.68
C GLU A 40 -5.41 0.75 -12.07
N ARG A 41 -5.95 1.25 -10.94
CA ARG A 41 -5.45 2.43 -10.24
C ARG A 41 -4.48 2.10 -9.10
N ILE A 42 -4.18 0.82 -8.89
CA ILE A 42 -3.16 0.40 -7.93
C ILE A 42 -1.81 0.35 -8.64
N ASP A 43 -1.26 1.53 -8.92
CA ASP A 43 0.03 1.70 -9.59
C ASP A 43 0.87 2.82 -8.95
N ARG A 44 2.15 2.96 -9.37
CA ARG A 44 3.12 3.94 -8.85
C ARG A 44 2.71 5.42 -8.95
N ASN A 45 1.81 5.74 -9.86
CA ASN A 45 1.30 7.08 -10.12
C ASN A 45 0.07 7.38 -9.28
N HIS A 46 -0.71 6.37 -8.88
CA HIS A 46 -2.01 6.58 -8.25
C HIS A 46 -2.09 6.07 -6.80
N TYR A 47 -1.17 5.19 -6.39
CA TYR A 47 -1.14 4.61 -5.05
C TYR A 47 0.27 4.62 -4.45
N ARG A 48 0.41 5.10 -3.21
CA ARG A 48 1.68 5.04 -2.47
C ARG A 48 1.48 4.66 -1.02
N LEU A 49 2.40 3.85 -0.52
CA LEU A 49 2.55 3.55 0.90
C LEU A 49 3.67 4.44 1.47
N GLY A 50 3.32 5.37 2.35
CA GLY A 50 4.29 6.14 3.12
C GLY A 50 4.62 5.40 4.42
N ALA A 51 5.67 4.59 4.40
CA ALA A 51 6.11 3.80 5.55
C ALA A 51 7.64 3.77 5.65
N SER A 52 8.17 3.97 6.86
CA SER A 52 9.62 3.98 7.12
C SER A 52 10.19 2.59 7.34
N ASN A 53 9.47 1.71 8.05
CA ASN A 53 9.95 0.38 8.46
C ASN A 53 9.43 -0.76 7.56
N LEU A 54 8.47 -0.46 6.68
CA LEU A 54 7.82 -1.46 5.83
C LEU A 54 8.79 -2.13 4.85
N LEU A 55 9.78 -1.40 4.32
CA LEU A 55 10.72 -1.95 3.36
C LEU A 55 11.45 -3.18 3.92
N GLY A 56 11.91 -3.11 5.17
CA GLY A 56 12.56 -4.25 5.83
C GLY A 56 11.64 -5.47 5.92
N SER A 57 10.38 -5.27 6.35
CA SER A 57 9.41 -6.37 6.42
C SER A 57 9.09 -6.97 5.05
N LEU A 58 9.01 -6.15 4.00
CA LEU A 58 8.77 -6.64 2.64
C LEU A 58 9.95 -7.48 2.15
N LEU A 59 11.20 -7.02 2.36
CA LEU A 59 12.40 -7.75 1.98
C LEU A 59 12.50 -9.12 2.67
N VAL A 60 12.11 -9.20 3.94
CA VAL A 60 11.98 -10.47 4.66
C VAL A 60 10.93 -11.37 4.01
N ALA A 61 9.73 -10.83 3.73
CA ALA A 61 8.64 -11.60 3.14
C ALA A 61 8.95 -12.18 1.74
N ILE A 62 9.82 -11.54 0.97
CA ILE A 62 10.26 -12.03 -0.35
C ILE A 62 11.58 -12.82 -0.30
N GLY A 63 12.12 -13.10 0.89
CA GLY A 63 13.34 -13.89 1.09
C GLY A 63 14.65 -13.18 0.74
N PHE A 64 14.63 -11.85 0.57
CA PHE A 64 15.83 -11.05 0.28
C PHE A 64 16.59 -10.61 1.55
N LYS A 65 15.96 -10.72 2.72
CA LYS A 65 16.58 -10.46 4.02
C LYS A 65 16.12 -11.54 5.00
N GLU A 66 16.99 -11.92 5.92
CA GLU A 66 16.60 -12.72 7.07
C GLU A 66 15.88 -11.86 8.10
N GLN A 67 14.97 -12.48 8.86
CA GLN A 67 14.29 -11.81 9.95
C GLN A 67 15.30 -11.59 11.07
N GLU A 68 15.69 -10.34 11.31
CA GLU A 68 16.53 -9.98 12.45
C GLU A 68 15.71 -10.19 13.74
N GLU A 69 15.99 -11.27 14.46
CA GLU A 69 15.60 -11.44 15.85
C GLU A 69 16.45 -10.50 16.70
N ASN A 70 15.78 -9.67 17.51
CA ASN A 70 16.41 -8.74 18.44
C ASN A 70 15.82 -8.93 19.83
#